data_AF-A0A521UNR8-F1
#
_entry.id   AF-A0A521UNR8-F1
#
_cell.length_a   1.000
_cell.length_b   1.000
_cell.length_c   1.000
_cell.angle_alpha   90.00
_cell.angle_beta   90.00
_cell.angle_gamma   90.00
#
_symmetry.space_group_name_H-M   'P 1'
#
loop_
_entity.id
_entity.type
_entity.pdbx_description
1 polymer ?
#
loop_
_entity_poly.entity_id
_entity_poly.type
_entity_poly.pdbx_seq_one_letter_code
_entity_poly.pdbx_strand_id
1 'polypeptide(L)'
;MLLAVGYHPLNGQVDRNAVWDAIGQVANAVLIQRHWRADMNPGGLDFHASLAEDVAEARRRGLKVIIAFELLAADRRRLELPANLTGDFASTDVKNAYLALLQKAAAEYRPDVFVVNVEANLYKKHDPQGYANWVTGWRWTYQMLKSQNSSPSTKYCVSLSYSDYDGANCLDPGDLVKLKLFAADYAGYQDLLAISLYPTCYGDPYTIPTGLLEGLSSISSLPLFIAETGWPSEPFQITPDTTFPASQEAQRAYIEKLRAMAGSVSNLAGITYISIVDPEDLVCQAIVQSYPALGWYCTLSVLDKQGAPKAAYSAMKTWRGGAGSPPPGKRPPPSEPPPIEPPEVLPPVPEAGAGHSMLTLALVAVALYAATRWR
;
A
#
# COMPACT_ATOMS: atom_id res chain seq x y z
N MET A 1 1.41 -19.27 0.24
CA MET A 1 1.24 -17.82 0.45
C MET A 1 2.26 -17.07 -0.42
N LEU A 2 1.84 -15.98 -1.06
CA LEU A 2 2.74 -15.04 -1.73
C LEU A 2 3.46 -14.18 -0.68
N LEU A 3 4.78 -14.08 -0.77
CA LEU A 3 5.57 -13.08 -0.05
C LEU A 3 6.08 -12.10 -1.11
N ALA A 4 5.49 -10.92 -1.16
CA ALA A 4 5.77 -9.90 -2.14
C ALA A 4 6.51 -8.71 -1.54
N VAL A 5 7.23 -7.98 -2.39
CA VAL A 5 7.75 -6.65 -2.10
C VAL A 5 7.32 -5.67 -3.19
N GLY A 6 7.03 -4.43 -2.82
CA GLY A 6 6.71 -3.36 -3.76
C GLY A 6 7.93 -2.90 -4.56
N TYR A 7 7.77 -2.77 -5.87
CA TYR A 7 8.75 -2.13 -6.75
C TYR A 7 8.18 -0.79 -7.25
N HIS A 8 8.78 0.30 -6.76
CA HIS A 8 8.52 1.66 -7.22
C HIS A 8 9.81 2.21 -7.81
N PRO A 9 9.87 2.55 -9.11
CA PRO A 9 11.06 3.11 -9.74
C PRO A 9 11.20 4.60 -9.42
N LEU A 10 11.18 4.93 -8.12
CA LEU A 10 11.36 6.29 -7.57
C LEU A 10 12.83 6.57 -7.22
N ASN A 11 13.71 5.62 -7.53
CA ASN A 11 15.14 5.73 -7.35
C ASN A 11 15.84 5.21 -8.62
N GLY A 12 16.37 6.15 -9.40
CA GLY A 12 17.18 5.91 -10.60
C GLY A 12 18.69 5.90 -10.31
N GLN A 13 19.12 6.09 -9.07
CA GLN A 13 20.53 6.04 -8.67
C GLN A 13 21.02 4.61 -8.42
N VAL A 14 20.13 3.69 -8.02
CA VAL A 14 20.47 2.28 -7.80
C VAL A 14 20.37 1.51 -9.12
N ASP A 15 21.37 0.66 -9.40
CA ASP A 15 21.36 -0.21 -10.58
C ASP A 15 20.10 -1.08 -10.62
N ARG A 16 19.33 -0.99 -11.71
CA ARG A 16 18.04 -1.67 -11.85
C ARG A 16 18.19 -3.19 -11.72
N ASN A 17 19.24 -3.79 -12.27
CA ASN A 17 19.44 -5.24 -12.17
C ASN A 17 19.71 -5.66 -10.72
N ALA A 18 20.52 -4.90 -10.00
CA ALA A 18 20.76 -5.11 -8.57
C ALA A 18 19.46 -5.04 -7.75
N VAL A 19 18.56 -4.10 -8.05
CA VAL A 19 17.23 -4.02 -7.41
C VAL A 19 16.42 -5.29 -7.67
N TRP A 20 16.36 -5.77 -8.91
CA TRP A 20 15.61 -6.97 -9.25
C TRP A 20 16.23 -8.26 -8.67
N ASP A 21 17.56 -8.34 -8.60
CA ASP A 21 18.26 -9.41 -7.88
C ASP A 21 17.91 -9.38 -6.38
N ALA A 22 17.82 -8.20 -5.77
CA ALA A 22 17.44 -8.02 -4.38
C ALA A 22 15.98 -8.46 -4.12
N ILE A 23 15.02 -8.08 -4.98
CA ILE A 23 13.64 -8.60 -4.93
C ILE A 23 13.65 -10.12 -4.95
N GLY A 24 14.40 -10.69 -5.89
CA GLY A 24 14.61 -12.13 -6.04
C GLY A 24 15.38 -12.80 -4.90
N GLN A 25 15.83 -12.06 -3.87
CA GLN A 25 16.40 -12.61 -2.64
C GLN A 25 15.41 -12.58 -1.46
N VAL A 26 14.52 -11.60 -1.41
CA VAL A 26 13.63 -11.34 -0.26
C VAL A 26 12.17 -11.73 -0.47
N ALA A 27 11.75 -11.95 -1.72
CA ALA A 27 10.36 -12.23 -2.07
C ALA A 27 10.23 -13.34 -3.13
N ASN A 28 9.04 -13.93 -3.25
CA ASN A 28 8.66 -14.83 -4.35
C ASN A 28 7.64 -14.20 -5.32
N ALA A 29 7.24 -12.96 -5.03
CA ALA A 29 6.34 -12.15 -5.83
C ALA A 29 6.80 -10.69 -5.81
N VAL A 30 6.36 -9.90 -6.79
CA VAL A 30 6.57 -8.45 -6.83
C VAL A 30 5.24 -7.74 -7.04
N LEU A 31 5.03 -6.65 -6.32
CA LEU A 31 3.96 -5.70 -6.61
C LEU A 31 4.51 -4.60 -7.53
N ILE A 32 3.89 -4.45 -8.69
CA ILE A 32 4.14 -3.36 -9.64
C ILE A 32 2.88 -2.49 -9.66
N GLN A 33 2.97 -1.30 -9.10
CA GLN A 33 1.86 -0.34 -9.06
C GLN A 33 2.02 0.74 -10.11
N ARG A 34 0.94 1.06 -10.82
CA ARG A 34 0.89 2.12 -11.85
C ARG A 34 -0.42 2.88 -11.79
N HIS A 35 -0.37 4.12 -12.25
CA HIS A 35 -1.47 5.05 -12.25
C HIS A 35 -2.19 5.06 -13.61
N TRP A 36 -3.49 5.37 -13.63
CA TRP A 36 -4.25 5.51 -14.88
C TRP A 36 -3.70 6.65 -15.75
N ARG A 37 -3.48 7.81 -15.15
CA ARG A 37 -2.81 8.94 -15.77
C ARG A 37 -1.35 8.63 -16.12
N ALA A 38 -1.01 8.87 -17.38
CA ALA A 38 0.32 8.60 -17.91
C ALA A 38 1.41 9.49 -17.29
N ASP A 39 1.11 10.77 -17.01
CA ASP A 39 2.06 11.72 -16.42
C ASP A 39 2.46 11.40 -14.98
N MET A 40 1.75 10.47 -14.34
CA MET A 40 2.06 9.97 -13.00
C MET A 40 2.85 8.65 -13.01
N ASN A 41 3.10 8.09 -14.19
CA ASN A 41 3.92 6.90 -14.37
C ASN A 41 5.36 7.26 -14.75
N PRO A 42 6.31 6.34 -14.56
CA PRO A 42 7.70 6.52 -14.95
C PRO A 42 7.82 6.90 -16.42
N GLY A 43 8.54 7.99 -16.70
CA GLY A 43 8.75 8.49 -18.06
C GLY A 43 7.49 9.04 -18.76
N GLY A 44 6.39 9.29 -18.02
CA GLY A 44 5.14 9.76 -18.62
C GLY A 44 4.43 8.70 -19.47
N LEU A 45 4.78 7.43 -19.29
CA LEU A 45 4.23 6.32 -20.07
C LEU A 45 2.78 6.01 -19.67
N ASP A 46 1.98 5.53 -20.62
CA ASP A 46 0.66 5.01 -20.27
C ASP A 46 0.75 3.78 -19.34
N PHE A 47 -0.38 3.41 -18.74
CA PHE A 47 -0.45 2.28 -17.80
C PHE A 47 0.14 0.98 -18.38
N HIS A 48 -0.09 0.66 -19.65
CA HIS A 48 0.43 -0.57 -20.24
C HIS A 48 1.93 -0.48 -20.51
N ALA A 49 2.37 0.57 -21.19
CA ALA A 49 3.77 0.75 -21.53
C ALA A 49 4.66 0.81 -20.28
N SER A 50 4.16 1.43 -19.20
CA SER A 50 4.89 1.51 -17.92
C SER A 50 4.99 0.18 -17.15
N LEU A 51 4.21 -0.84 -17.51
CA LEU A 51 4.27 -2.18 -16.91
C LEU A 51 5.19 -3.14 -17.67
N ALA A 52 5.31 -2.97 -18.99
CA ALA A 52 5.82 -4.00 -19.90
C ALA A 52 7.19 -4.55 -19.49
N GLU A 53 8.15 -3.65 -19.25
CA GLU A 53 9.52 -4.05 -18.92
C GLU A 53 9.63 -4.71 -17.54
N ASP A 54 8.92 -4.20 -16.54
CA ASP A 54 8.99 -4.72 -15.17
C ASP A 54 8.29 -6.06 -15.03
N VAL A 55 7.17 -6.27 -15.72
CA VAL A 55 6.51 -7.57 -15.78
C VAL A 55 7.41 -8.59 -16.48
N ALA A 56 8.10 -8.19 -17.57
CA ALA A 56 9.04 -9.06 -18.26
C ALA A 56 10.23 -9.43 -17.35
N GLU A 57 10.77 -8.47 -16.61
CA GLU A 57 11.89 -8.69 -15.69
C GLU A 57 11.50 -9.60 -14.51
N ALA A 58 10.34 -9.36 -13.90
CA ALA A 58 9.81 -10.22 -12.85
C ALA A 58 9.72 -11.69 -13.30
N ARG A 59 9.15 -11.92 -14.50
CA ARG A 59 9.01 -13.26 -15.08
C ARG A 59 10.34 -13.90 -15.43
N ARG A 60 11.31 -13.16 -15.96
CA ARG A 60 12.68 -13.67 -16.21
C ARG A 60 13.33 -14.24 -14.95
N ARG A 61 12.95 -13.71 -13.79
CA ARG A 61 13.44 -14.13 -12.46
C ARG A 61 12.57 -15.16 -11.75
N GLY A 62 11.54 -15.66 -12.43
CA GLY A 62 10.60 -16.63 -11.86
C GLY A 62 9.73 -16.06 -10.74
N LEU A 63 9.60 -14.73 -10.64
CA LEU A 63 8.74 -14.09 -9.66
C LEU A 63 7.28 -14.16 -10.10
N LYS A 64 6.38 -14.31 -9.12
CA LYS A 64 4.96 -14.06 -9.31
C LYS A 64 4.70 -12.56 -9.48
N VAL A 65 3.70 -12.22 -10.29
CA VAL A 65 3.42 -10.83 -10.66
C VAL A 65 2.12 -10.40 -10.02
N ILE A 66 2.19 -9.35 -9.21
CA ILE A 66 1.05 -8.62 -8.68
C ILE A 66 1.03 -7.26 -9.35
N ILE A 67 -0.08 -6.90 -9.98
CA ILE A 67 -0.27 -5.57 -10.55
C ILE A 67 -1.25 -4.82 -9.65
N ALA A 68 -0.90 -3.59 -9.28
CA ALA A 68 -1.83 -2.66 -8.67
C ALA A 68 -2.11 -1.48 -9.61
N PHE A 69 -3.39 -1.13 -9.72
CA PHE A 69 -3.87 0.02 -10.44
C PHE A 69 -4.24 1.12 -9.44
N GLU A 70 -3.66 2.30 -9.64
CA GLU A 70 -3.99 3.52 -8.93
C GLU A 70 -4.94 4.38 -9.77
N LEU A 71 -6.08 4.69 -9.18
CA LEU A 71 -7.17 5.47 -9.77
C LEU A 71 -7.39 6.78 -9.02
N LEU A 72 -7.05 6.80 -7.74
CA LEU A 72 -7.39 7.88 -6.84
C LEU A 72 -6.25 8.88 -6.80
N ALA A 73 -6.63 10.14 -6.61
CA ALA A 73 -5.67 11.17 -6.31
C ALA A 73 -4.87 10.79 -5.07
N ALA A 74 -3.69 11.37 -4.97
CA ALA A 74 -2.80 11.24 -3.84
C ALA A 74 -3.52 11.41 -2.47
N ASP A 75 -4.45 12.36 -2.37
CA ASP A 75 -5.25 12.63 -1.17
C ASP A 75 -6.51 11.76 -1.01
N ARG A 76 -6.76 10.85 -1.96
CA ARG A 76 -7.95 9.98 -2.11
C ARG A 76 -9.28 10.72 -2.22
N ARG A 77 -9.30 12.05 -2.43
CA ARG A 77 -10.56 12.82 -2.42
C ARG A 77 -11.30 12.78 -3.74
N ARG A 78 -10.65 12.35 -4.81
CA ARG A 78 -11.17 12.34 -6.18
C ARG A 78 -10.54 11.24 -7.03
N LEU A 79 -11.22 10.90 -8.12
CA LEU A 79 -10.65 10.10 -9.19
C LEU A 79 -9.64 10.93 -10.00
N GLU A 80 -8.62 10.27 -10.54
CA GLU A 80 -7.66 10.85 -11.47
C GLU A 80 -7.71 10.14 -12.81
N LEU A 81 -8.55 10.68 -13.69
CA LEU A 81 -8.76 10.18 -15.03
C LEU A 81 -7.70 10.73 -16.01
N PRO A 82 -7.38 10.00 -17.09
CA PRO A 82 -6.67 10.54 -18.24
C PRO A 82 -7.33 11.82 -18.77
N ALA A 83 -6.52 12.73 -19.33
CA ALA A 83 -6.98 14.06 -19.77
C ALA A 83 -8.10 14.05 -20.82
N ASN A 84 -8.28 12.94 -21.55
CA ASN A 84 -9.35 12.76 -22.54
C ASN A 84 -10.66 12.21 -21.96
N LEU A 85 -10.74 12.00 -20.64
CA LEU A 85 -11.93 11.54 -19.94
C LEU A 85 -12.36 12.56 -18.89
N THR A 86 -13.67 12.72 -18.75
CA THR A 86 -14.27 13.63 -17.76
C THR A 86 -15.43 12.94 -17.05
N GLY A 87 -15.69 13.32 -15.80
CA GLY A 87 -16.78 12.78 -14.98
C GLY A 87 -16.32 11.69 -14.02
N ASP A 88 -17.16 10.69 -13.82
CA ASP A 88 -16.95 9.60 -12.87
C ASP A 88 -17.46 8.26 -13.43
N PHE A 89 -17.61 7.24 -12.59
CA PHE A 89 -18.08 5.92 -12.99
C PHE A 89 -19.61 5.83 -13.25
N ALA A 90 -20.37 6.92 -13.14
CA ALA A 90 -21.70 6.99 -13.74
C ALA A 90 -21.61 7.10 -15.27
N SER A 91 -20.53 7.70 -15.79
CA SER A 91 -20.26 7.82 -17.23
C SER A 91 -19.98 6.46 -17.87
N THR A 92 -20.67 6.17 -18.97
CA THR A 92 -20.43 4.98 -19.79
C THR A 92 -19.03 5.00 -20.40
N ASP A 93 -18.52 6.18 -20.78
CA ASP A 93 -17.19 6.31 -21.39
C ASP A 93 -16.08 5.98 -20.39
N VAL A 94 -16.20 6.46 -19.15
CA VAL A 94 -15.24 6.16 -18.07
C VAL A 94 -15.24 4.66 -17.76
N LYS A 95 -16.42 4.03 -17.63
CA LYS A 95 -16.54 2.58 -17.39
C LYS A 95 -15.92 1.76 -18.52
N ASN A 96 -16.22 2.11 -19.78
CA ASN A 96 -15.70 1.39 -20.94
C ASN A 96 -14.18 1.53 -21.06
N ALA A 97 -13.64 2.73 -20.85
CA ALA A 97 -12.20 2.97 -20.87
C ALA A 97 -11.48 2.20 -19.76
N TYR A 98 -12.05 2.19 -18.55
CA TYR A 98 -11.54 1.43 -17.42
C TYR A 98 -11.55 -0.08 -17.70
N LEU A 99 -12.66 -0.63 -18.20
CA LEU A 99 -12.74 -2.05 -18.58
C LEU A 99 -11.71 -2.40 -19.65
N ALA A 100 -11.59 -1.61 -20.71
CA ALA A 100 -10.64 -1.87 -21.80
C ALA A 100 -9.19 -1.89 -21.30
N LEU A 101 -8.83 -0.96 -20.41
CA LEU A 101 -7.51 -0.93 -19.77
C LEU A 101 -7.27 -2.20 -18.94
N LEU A 102 -8.19 -2.56 -18.04
CA LEU A 102 -8.01 -3.76 -17.21
C LEU A 102 -7.99 -5.05 -18.03
N GLN A 103 -8.83 -5.16 -19.07
CA GLN A 103 -8.86 -6.31 -19.97
C GLN A 103 -7.54 -6.49 -20.70
N LYS A 104 -7.00 -5.42 -21.28
CA LYS A 104 -5.73 -5.47 -21.98
C LYS A 104 -4.61 -5.90 -21.01
N ALA A 105 -4.57 -5.35 -19.80
CA ALA A 105 -3.53 -5.67 -18.82
C ALA A 105 -3.65 -7.12 -18.33
N ALA A 106 -4.86 -7.60 -18.07
CA ALA A 106 -5.10 -8.98 -17.69
C ALA A 106 -4.71 -9.96 -18.82
N ALA A 107 -5.08 -9.67 -20.07
CA ALA A 107 -4.77 -10.53 -21.21
C ALA A 107 -3.26 -10.58 -21.51
N GLU A 108 -2.59 -9.44 -21.48
CA GLU A 108 -1.17 -9.30 -21.83
C GLU A 108 -0.25 -9.79 -20.69
N TYR A 109 -0.52 -9.31 -19.48
CA TYR A 109 0.36 -9.51 -18.33
C TYR A 109 -0.07 -10.64 -17.40
N ARG A 110 -1.28 -11.21 -17.57
CA ARG A 110 -1.79 -12.39 -16.83
C ARG A 110 -1.29 -12.44 -15.38
N PRO A 111 -1.48 -11.37 -14.58
CA PRO A 111 -0.91 -11.31 -13.25
C PRO A 111 -1.52 -12.39 -12.35
N ASP A 112 -0.75 -12.85 -11.37
CA ASP A 112 -1.28 -13.78 -10.36
C ASP A 112 -2.36 -13.09 -9.51
N VAL A 113 -2.16 -11.81 -9.19
CA VAL A 113 -3.13 -10.94 -8.51
C VAL A 113 -3.20 -9.57 -9.20
N PHE A 114 -4.40 -9.07 -9.44
CA PHE A 114 -4.65 -7.73 -9.96
C PHE A 114 -5.48 -6.94 -8.93
N VAL A 115 -4.81 -6.04 -8.20
CA VAL A 115 -5.45 -5.05 -7.33
C VAL A 115 -5.93 -3.92 -8.23
N VAL A 116 -7.23 -3.89 -8.53
CA VAL A 116 -7.81 -2.99 -9.55
C VAL A 116 -8.06 -1.57 -9.03
N ASN A 117 -8.00 -1.36 -7.73
CA ASN A 117 -7.95 -0.04 -7.12
C ASN A 117 -7.33 -0.18 -5.72
N VAL A 118 -6.49 0.77 -5.35
CA VAL A 118 -5.79 0.80 -4.07
C VAL A 118 -6.56 1.67 -3.08
N GLU A 119 -6.92 1.09 -1.93
CA GLU A 119 -7.53 1.78 -0.79
C GLU A 119 -8.84 2.51 -1.10
N ALA A 120 -9.70 1.85 -1.89
CA ALA A 120 -10.88 2.48 -2.46
C ALA A 120 -11.87 3.03 -1.41
N ASN A 121 -11.90 2.47 -0.19
CA ASN A 121 -12.77 2.94 0.88
C ASN A 121 -12.42 4.35 1.39
N LEU A 122 -11.18 4.82 1.21
CA LEU A 122 -10.80 6.18 1.60
C LEU A 122 -11.54 7.24 0.77
N TYR A 123 -11.89 6.91 -0.48
CA TYR A 123 -12.67 7.80 -1.35
C TYR A 123 -14.09 8.05 -0.82
N LYS A 124 -14.71 7.04 -0.19
CA LYS A 124 -16.10 7.11 0.31
C LYS A 124 -16.32 8.23 1.31
N LYS A 125 -15.32 8.54 2.14
CA LYS A 125 -15.42 9.62 3.16
C LYS A 125 -15.59 11.00 2.51
N HIS A 126 -14.97 11.21 1.36
CA HIS A 126 -14.91 12.52 0.71
C HIS A 126 -15.98 12.69 -0.36
N ASP A 127 -16.32 11.61 -1.07
CA ASP A 127 -17.34 11.62 -2.11
C ASP A 127 -18.12 10.29 -2.08
N PRO A 128 -19.16 10.20 -1.21
CA PRO A 128 -19.95 8.99 -1.08
C PRO A 128 -20.67 8.60 -2.38
N GLN A 129 -21.09 9.58 -3.19
CA GLN A 129 -21.80 9.33 -4.44
C GLN A 129 -20.86 8.82 -5.52
N GLY A 130 -19.71 9.46 -5.71
CA GLY A 130 -18.68 9.01 -6.63
C GLY A 130 -18.13 7.63 -6.25
N TYR A 131 -17.96 7.35 -4.95
CA TYR A 131 -17.65 6.01 -4.47
C TYR A 131 -18.73 4.98 -4.84
N ALA A 132 -20.02 5.30 -4.63
CA ALA A 132 -21.12 4.40 -4.99
C ALA A 132 -21.18 4.14 -6.52
N ASN A 133 -20.92 5.16 -7.32
CA ASN A 133 -20.81 5.05 -8.77
C ASN A 133 -19.64 4.12 -9.16
N TRP A 134 -18.48 4.29 -8.52
CA TRP A 134 -17.31 3.44 -8.74
C TRP A 134 -17.53 1.99 -8.30
N VAL A 135 -18.16 1.73 -7.14
CA VAL A 135 -18.52 0.35 -6.70
C VAL A 135 -19.41 -0.32 -7.75
N THR A 136 -20.43 0.38 -8.24
CA THR A 136 -21.33 -0.14 -9.29
C THR A 136 -20.56 -0.43 -10.59
N GLY A 137 -19.70 0.50 -11.00
CA GLY A 137 -18.83 0.33 -12.17
C GLY A 137 -17.86 -0.84 -12.02
N TRP A 138 -17.28 -1.05 -10.84
CA TRP A 138 -16.41 -2.19 -10.55
C TRP A 138 -17.16 -3.52 -10.65
N ARG A 139 -18.35 -3.64 -10.05
CA ARG A 139 -19.15 -4.88 -10.12
C ARG A 139 -19.44 -5.29 -11.56
N TRP A 140 -19.82 -4.34 -12.41
CA TRP A 140 -19.98 -4.56 -13.85
C TRP A 140 -18.66 -4.97 -14.51
N THR A 141 -17.57 -4.25 -14.24
CA THR A 141 -16.24 -4.52 -14.81
C THR A 141 -15.75 -5.93 -14.46
N TYR A 142 -15.92 -6.36 -13.20
CA TYR A 142 -15.56 -7.69 -12.73
C TYR A 142 -16.31 -8.79 -13.49
N GLN A 143 -17.63 -8.63 -13.67
CA GLN A 143 -18.43 -9.58 -14.45
C GLN A 143 -17.94 -9.69 -15.90
N MET A 144 -17.59 -8.55 -16.51
CA MET A 144 -17.05 -8.52 -17.87
C MET A 144 -15.67 -9.20 -17.95
N LEU A 145 -14.77 -8.93 -17.00
CA LEU A 145 -13.45 -9.60 -16.92
C LEU A 145 -13.58 -11.12 -16.74
N LYS A 146 -14.50 -11.57 -15.89
CA LYS A 146 -14.73 -13.00 -15.65
C LYS A 146 -15.43 -13.71 -16.81
N SER A 147 -16.41 -13.07 -17.47
CA SER A 147 -17.15 -13.69 -18.58
C SER A 147 -16.33 -13.81 -19.86
N GLN A 148 -15.40 -12.90 -20.12
CA GLN A 148 -14.61 -12.89 -21.34
C GLN A 148 -13.36 -13.79 -21.29
N ASN A 149 -13.12 -14.45 -20.15
CA ASN A 149 -11.99 -15.37 -19.96
C ASN A 149 -10.61 -14.77 -20.33
N SER A 150 -10.44 -13.45 -20.20
CA SER A 150 -9.22 -12.74 -20.61
C SER A 150 -7.99 -13.19 -19.81
N SER A 151 -8.19 -13.65 -18.57
CA SER A 151 -7.19 -14.36 -17.77
C SER A 151 -7.89 -15.14 -16.64
N PRO A 152 -8.29 -16.41 -16.85
CA PRO A 152 -9.05 -17.19 -15.85
C PRO A 152 -8.29 -17.43 -14.55
N SER A 153 -6.95 -17.43 -14.61
CA SER A 153 -6.10 -17.64 -13.46
C SER A 153 -5.89 -16.38 -12.62
N THR A 154 -6.10 -15.19 -13.18
CA THR A 154 -5.91 -13.93 -12.45
C THR A 154 -6.95 -13.77 -11.35
N LYS A 155 -6.46 -13.47 -10.16
CA LYS A 155 -7.29 -13.07 -9.01
C LYS A 155 -7.47 -11.57 -9.02
N TYR A 156 -8.70 -11.09 -9.05
CA TYR A 156 -9.03 -9.68 -9.04
C TYR A 156 -9.54 -9.27 -7.66
N CYS A 157 -9.08 -8.13 -7.17
CA CYS A 157 -9.55 -7.57 -5.91
C CYS A 157 -9.43 -6.05 -5.90
N VAL A 158 -10.12 -5.43 -4.95
CA VAL A 158 -9.96 -4.03 -4.57
C VAL A 158 -9.28 -4.04 -3.21
N SER A 159 -8.23 -3.25 -2.99
CA SER A 159 -7.68 -3.12 -1.63
C SER A 159 -8.48 -2.11 -0.81
N LEU A 160 -8.67 -2.43 0.46
CA LEU A 160 -9.29 -1.56 1.46
C LEU A 160 -8.24 -1.17 2.49
N SER A 161 -8.14 0.11 2.82
CA SER A 161 -7.29 0.55 3.91
C SER A 161 -7.93 0.12 5.23
N TYR A 162 -7.21 -0.59 6.09
CA TYR A 162 -7.59 -0.79 7.49
C TYR A 162 -6.84 0.20 8.36
N SER A 163 -7.51 1.29 8.69
CA SER A 163 -7.02 2.31 9.59
C SER A 163 -7.89 2.37 10.83
N ASP A 164 -7.39 3.09 11.82
CA ASP A 164 -8.23 3.70 12.82
C ASP A 164 -9.25 4.60 12.08
N TYR A 165 -10.55 4.55 12.39
CA TYR A 165 -11.57 5.34 11.67
C TYR A 165 -12.26 6.38 12.54
N ASP A 166 -12.26 6.25 13.87
CA ASP A 166 -12.78 7.26 14.80
C ASP A 166 -11.71 7.93 15.68
N GLY A 167 -10.53 7.33 15.73
CA GLY A 167 -9.43 7.47 16.70
C GLY A 167 -9.75 8.11 17.99
N ALA A 168 -10.65 7.41 18.64
CA ALA A 168 -10.47 7.18 20.05
C ALA A 168 -9.22 6.32 20.33
N ASN A 169 -8.94 5.29 19.51
CA ASN A 169 -7.88 4.32 19.77
C ASN A 169 -7.07 3.98 18.50
N CYS A 170 -5.88 3.40 18.64
CA CYS A 170 -5.30 2.61 17.54
C CYS A 170 -6.24 1.43 17.21
N LEU A 171 -6.05 0.76 16.06
CA LEU A 171 -6.95 -0.26 15.49
C LEU A 171 -7.75 -1.07 16.54
N ASP A 172 -9.07 -0.86 16.56
CA ASP A 172 -9.97 -1.42 17.58
C ASP A 172 -11.15 -2.22 16.97
N PRO A 173 -12.01 -2.87 17.81
CA PRO A 173 -13.14 -3.63 17.30
C PRO A 173 -14.15 -2.82 16.47
N GLY A 174 -14.32 -1.52 16.76
CA GLY A 174 -15.18 -0.61 16.00
C GLY A 174 -14.64 -0.39 14.58
N ASP A 175 -13.32 -0.31 14.44
CA ASP A 175 -12.69 -0.21 13.13
C ASP A 175 -12.89 -1.48 12.29
N LEU A 176 -12.81 -2.65 12.93
CA LEU A 176 -13.06 -3.92 12.26
C LEU A 176 -14.49 -4.02 11.74
N VAL A 177 -15.47 -3.51 12.50
CA VAL A 177 -16.87 -3.41 12.06
C VAL A 177 -17.00 -2.50 10.84
N LYS A 178 -16.36 -1.33 10.83
CA LYS A 178 -16.38 -0.42 9.68
C LYS A 178 -15.72 -1.04 8.45
N LEU A 179 -14.58 -1.71 8.61
CA LEU A 179 -13.91 -2.42 7.53
C LEU A 179 -14.81 -3.53 6.95
N LYS A 180 -15.52 -4.27 7.80
CA LYS A 180 -16.49 -5.29 7.36
C LYS A 180 -17.61 -4.71 6.50
N LEU A 181 -18.09 -3.50 6.82
CA LEU A 181 -19.08 -2.80 5.99
C LEU A 181 -18.50 -2.40 4.64
N PHE A 182 -17.25 -1.93 4.57
CA PHE A 182 -16.60 -1.66 3.28
C PHE A 182 -16.37 -2.93 2.48
N ALA A 183 -15.95 -4.04 3.11
CA ALA A 183 -15.80 -5.32 2.43
C ALA A 183 -17.13 -5.83 1.82
N ALA A 184 -18.26 -5.57 2.49
CA ALA A 184 -19.58 -5.94 1.99
C ALA A 184 -19.96 -5.21 0.69
N ASP A 185 -19.42 -4.03 0.41
CA ASP A 185 -19.64 -3.31 -0.86
C ASP A 185 -19.13 -4.12 -2.08
N TYR A 186 -18.25 -5.10 -1.89
CA TYR A 186 -17.64 -5.92 -2.95
C TYR A 186 -18.01 -7.42 -2.89
N ALA A 187 -18.94 -7.81 -2.02
CA ALA A 187 -19.31 -9.21 -1.84
C ALA A 187 -19.75 -9.85 -3.19
N GLY A 188 -19.05 -10.93 -3.60
CA GLY A 188 -19.28 -11.63 -4.87
C GLY A 188 -18.55 -11.06 -6.10
N TYR A 189 -17.84 -9.93 -5.96
CA TYR A 189 -17.16 -9.21 -7.05
C TYR A 189 -15.66 -9.04 -6.80
N GLN A 190 -15.05 -10.00 -6.10
CA GLN A 190 -13.61 -10.07 -5.86
C GLN A 190 -13.22 -11.51 -5.51
N ASP A 191 -11.99 -11.89 -5.82
CA ASP A 191 -11.44 -13.21 -5.55
C ASP A 191 -10.71 -13.29 -4.20
N LEU A 192 -10.31 -12.14 -3.63
CA LEU A 192 -9.53 -12.02 -2.40
C LEU A 192 -10.10 -10.88 -1.55
N LEU A 193 -9.98 -11.00 -0.22
CA LEU A 193 -10.13 -9.85 0.68
C LEU A 193 -8.77 -9.14 0.78
N ALA A 194 -8.59 -8.08 -0.01
CA ALA A 194 -7.34 -7.34 -0.07
C ALA A 194 -7.35 -6.14 0.91
N ILE A 195 -6.36 -6.07 1.79
CA ILE A 195 -6.25 -5.04 2.83
C ILE A 195 -4.91 -4.32 2.75
N SER A 196 -4.90 -3.00 2.67
CA SER A 196 -3.71 -2.18 2.94
C SER A 196 -3.68 -1.90 4.45
N LEU A 197 -2.58 -2.28 5.11
CA LEU A 197 -2.48 -2.31 6.58
C LEU A 197 -1.18 -1.63 7.05
N TYR A 198 -1.30 -0.52 7.78
CA TYR A 198 -0.15 0.17 8.35
C TYR A 198 -0.38 0.40 9.85
N PRO A 199 0.03 -0.56 10.71
CA PRO A 199 -0.29 -0.52 12.14
C PRO A 199 0.65 0.40 12.92
N THR A 200 1.07 1.53 12.34
CA THR A 200 2.04 2.45 12.95
C THR A 200 1.46 3.20 14.15
N CYS A 201 0.14 3.30 14.29
CA CYS A 201 -0.51 3.91 15.47
C CYS A 201 -0.16 3.19 16.80
N TYR A 202 0.35 1.95 16.76
CA TYR A 202 0.84 1.24 17.94
C TYR A 202 2.18 1.78 18.45
N GLY A 203 2.90 2.60 17.66
CA GLY A 203 4.19 3.21 17.99
C GLY A 203 5.38 2.24 18.06
N ASP A 204 5.11 0.98 18.35
CA ASP A 204 6.09 -0.09 18.56
C ASP A 204 5.57 -1.39 17.93
N PRO A 205 6.33 -2.08 17.06
CA PRO A 205 5.89 -3.34 16.47
C PRO A 205 5.54 -4.43 17.49
N TYR A 206 6.14 -4.40 18.68
CA TYR A 206 5.89 -5.39 19.73
C TYR A 206 4.51 -5.25 20.37
N THR A 207 3.91 -4.06 20.34
CA THR A 207 2.59 -3.79 20.93
C THR A 207 1.43 -4.13 19.99
N ILE A 208 1.72 -4.41 18.70
CA ILE A 208 0.72 -4.91 17.75
C ILE A 208 0.10 -6.22 18.26
N PRO A 209 -1.24 -6.34 18.33
CA PRO A 209 -1.91 -7.57 18.75
C PRO A 209 -1.54 -8.75 17.87
N THR A 210 -1.22 -9.92 18.47
CA THR A 210 -0.87 -11.13 17.70
C THR A 210 -2.03 -11.66 16.87
N GLY A 211 -3.28 -11.42 17.29
CA GLY A 211 -4.51 -11.82 16.58
C GLY A 211 -4.97 -10.83 15.50
N LEU A 212 -4.18 -9.80 15.16
CA LEU A 212 -4.60 -8.77 14.21
C LEU A 212 -5.00 -9.36 12.84
N LEU A 213 -4.18 -10.25 12.27
CA LEU A 213 -4.48 -10.85 10.97
C LEU A 213 -5.62 -11.89 11.04
N GLU A 214 -5.81 -12.55 12.18
CA GLU A 214 -6.96 -13.45 12.41
C GLU A 214 -8.28 -12.67 12.46
N GLY A 215 -8.27 -11.50 13.10
CA GLY A 215 -9.39 -10.58 13.09
C GLY A 215 -9.77 -10.18 11.66
N LEU A 216 -8.78 -9.80 10.85
CA LEU A 216 -8.99 -9.46 9.44
C LEU A 216 -9.50 -10.64 8.60
N SER A 217 -8.94 -11.84 8.78
CA SER A 217 -9.36 -13.01 8.02
C SER A 217 -10.79 -13.46 8.37
N SER A 218 -11.29 -13.12 9.56
CA SER A 218 -12.65 -13.44 9.99
C SER A 218 -13.76 -12.62 9.31
N ILE A 219 -13.39 -11.53 8.60
CA ILE A 219 -14.35 -10.62 7.96
C ILE A 219 -15.09 -11.30 6.78
N SER A 220 -14.41 -12.22 6.08
CA SER A 220 -14.89 -12.85 4.85
C SER A 220 -14.41 -14.30 4.75
N SER A 221 -15.10 -15.12 3.97
CA SER A 221 -14.62 -16.46 3.60
C SER A 221 -13.59 -16.42 2.47
N LEU A 222 -13.39 -15.27 1.82
CA LEU A 222 -12.34 -15.10 0.81
C LEU A 222 -10.95 -15.20 1.45
N PRO A 223 -9.94 -15.70 0.72
CA PRO A 223 -8.57 -15.65 1.19
C PRO A 223 -8.13 -14.21 1.50
N LEU A 224 -7.51 -14.01 2.65
CA LEU A 224 -6.95 -12.71 3.06
C LEU A 224 -5.70 -12.41 2.24
N PHE A 225 -5.57 -11.19 1.75
CA PHE A 225 -4.37 -10.70 1.08
C PHE A 225 -3.99 -9.35 1.69
N ILE A 226 -2.82 -9.24 2.31
CA ILE A 226 -2.30 -7.94 2.73
C ILE A 226 -1.67 -7.29 1.51
N ALA A 227 -2.44 -6.42 0.87
CA ALA A 227 -2.09 -5.79 -0.40
C ALA A 227 -0.88 -4.87 -0.26
N GLU A 228 -0.78 -4.19 0.87
CA GLU A 228 0.33 -3.33 1.22
C GLU A 228 0.51 -3.30 2.75
N THR A 229 1.75 -3.22 3.19
CA THR A 229 2.11 -2.95 4.57
C THR A 229 3.55 -2.46 4.68
N GLY A 230 3.93 -1.88 5.82
CA GLY A 230 5.26 -1.32 6.01
C GLY A 230 5.48 -0.81 7.44
N TRP A 231 6.76 -0.59 7.76
CA TRP A 231 7.17 0.11 8.98
C TRP A 231 8.36 1.01 8.65
N PRO A 232 8.39 2.28 9.09
CA PRO A 232 9.51 3.18 8.80
C PRO A 232 10.79 2.72 9.50
N SER A 233 11.92 2.88 8.82
CA SER A 233 13.25 2.52 9.34
C SER A 233 13.99 3.66 10.01
N GLU A 234 13.46 4.88 9.91
CA GLU A 234 14.04 6.07 10.55
C GLU A 234 12.92 6.94 11.11
N PRO A 235 13.20 7.72 12.17
CA PRO A 235 12.25 8.68 12.70
C PRO A 235 11.83 9.69 11.63
N PHE A 236 10.59 10.13 11.68
CA PHE A 236 10.09 11.19 10.81
C PHE A 236 9.21 12.15 11.60
N GLN A 237 9.15 13.40 11.15
CA GLN A 237 8.30 14.41 11.76
C GLN A 237 6.85 14.21 11.31
N ILE A 238 5.94 14.10 12.27
CA ILE A 238 4.50 14.09 12.02
C ILE A 238 3.98 15.54 12.06
N THR A 239 4.41 16.28 13.08
CA THR A 239 4.21 17.72 13.25
C THR A 239 5.57 18.35 13.59
N PRO A 240 5.70 19.69 13.67
CA PRO A 240 6.95 20.32 14.12
C PRO A 240 7.44 19.86 15.50
N ASP A 241 6.51 19.44 16.37
CA ASP A 241 6.79 19.10 17.78
C ASP A 241 6.66 17.59 18.06
N THR A 242 6.17 16.81 17.09
CA THR A 242 5.93 15.37 17.24
C THR A 242 6.75 14.59 16.22
N THR A 243 7.71 13.81 16.71
CA THR A 243 8.47 12.83 15.93
C THR A 243 7.94 11.42 16.18
N PHE A 244 7.70 10.66 15.11
CA PHE A 244 7.39 9.24 15.22
C PHE A 244 8.67 8.45 15.54
N PRO A 245 8.70 7.61 16.60
CA PRO A 245 9.87 6.82 16.93
C PRO A 245 9.99 5.62 15.97
N ALA A 246 11.05 5.58 15.17
CA ALA A 246 11.33 4.49 14.25
C ALA A 246 12.83 4.20 14.13
N SER A 247 13.18 2.96 13.82
CA SER A 247 14.57 2.53 13.59
C SER A 247 14.58 1.31 12.68
N GLN A 248 15.75 0.97 12.14
CA GLN A 248 15.91 -0.26 11.36
C GLN A 248 15.59 -1.51 12.19
N GLU A 249 15.90 -1.52 13.49
CA GLU A 249 15.55 -2.61 14.41
C GLU A 249 14.05 -2.71 14.61
N ALA A 250 13.33 -1.59 14.71
CA ALA A 250 11.87 -1.58 14.77
C ALA A 250 11.28 -2.12 13.45
N GLN A 251 11.79 -1.66 12.30
CA GLN A 251 11.37 -2.18 11.00
C GLN A 251 11.58 -3.70 10.89
N ARG A 252 12.72 -4.21 11.35
CA ARG A 252 13.00 -5.66 11.44
C ARG A 252 12.01 -6.37 12.37
N ALA A 253 11.78 -5.83 13.57
CA ALA A 253 10.85 -6.40 14.54
C ALA A 253 9.43 -6.49 13.96
N TYR A 254 9.03 -5.53 13.13
CA TYR A 254 7.77 -5.57 12.42
C TYR A 254 7.68 -6.72 11.42
N ILE A 255 8.72 -6.96 10.61
CA ILE A 255 8.76 -8.13 9.70
C ILE A 255 8.64 -9.45 10.47
N GLU A 256 9.35 -9.58 11.60
CA GLU A 256 9.28 -10.79 12.44
C GLU A 256 7.88 -10.98 13.04
N LYS A 257 7.26 -9.89 13.53
CA LYS A 257 5.89 -9.89 14.03
C LYS A 257 4.90 -10.29 12.94
N LEU A 258 5.03 -9.70 11.75
CA LEU A 258 4.18 -9.96 10.60
C LEU A 258 4.28 -11.43 10.15
N ARG A 259 5.50 -11.99 10.10
CA ARG A 259 5.72 -13.41 9.84
C ARG A 259 5.03 -14.31 10.88
N ALA A 260 5.13 -13.96 12.16
CA ALA A 260 4.49 -14.73 13.23
C ALA A 260 2.96 -14.72 13.09
N MET A 261 2.35 -13.56 12.85
CA MET A 261 0.90 -13.44 12.61
C MET A 261 0.47 -14.17 11.34
N ALA A 262 1.29 -14.12 10.28
CA ALA A 262 1.00 -14.85 9.03
C ALA A 262 0.90 -16.37 9.24
N GLY A 263 1.70 -16.91 10.17
CA GLY A 263 1.67 -18.33 10.53
C GLY A 263 0.40 -18.79 11.25
N SER A 264 -0.41 -17.88 11.78
CA SER A 264 -1.66 -18.21 12.49
C SER A 264 -2.92 -18.12 11.62
N VAL A 265 -2.80 -17.62 10.39
CA VAL A 265 -3.93 -17.46 9.45
C VAL A 265 -3.88 -18.52 8.34
N SER A 266 -4.80 -19.50 8.41
CA SER A 266 -4.83 -20.64 7.48
C SER A 266 -5.25 -20.29 6.05
N ASN A 267 -6.02 -19.22 5.85
CA ASN A 267 -6.52 -18.75 4.54
C ASN A 267 -5.77 -17.51 4.00
N LEU A 268 -4.53 -17.26 4.46
CA LEU A 268 -3.72 -16.14 3.98
C LEU A 268 -3.16 -16.42 2.58
N ALA A 269 -3.64 -15.68 1.58
CA ALA A 269 -3.18 -15.77 0.20
C ALA A 269 -1.79 -15.15 0.01
N GLY A 270 -1.52 -14.01 0.65
CA GLY A 270 -0.27 -13.29 0.47
C GLY A 270 -0.12 -12.05 1.32
N ILE A 271 1.11 -11.54 1.38
CA ILE A 271 1.50 -10.28 2.01
C ILE A 271 2.46 -9.55 1.07
N THR A 272 2.22 -8.26 0.85
CA THR A 272 3.17 -7.36 0.17
C THR A 272 3.75 -6.37 1.16
N TYR A 273 5.08 -6.37 1.29
CA TYR A 273 5.80 -5.33 2.02
C TYR A 273 6.21 -4.19 1.09
N ILE A 274 5.90 -2.96 1.45
CA ILE A 274 6.28 -1.75 0.71
C ILE A 274 7.50 -1.15 1.42
N SER A 275 8.66 -0.98 0.77
CA SER A 275 9.02 -1.36 -0.61
C SER A 275 10.48 -1.87 -0.73
N ILE A 276 11.00 -2.08 -1.95
CA ILE A 276 12.35 -2.62 -2.13
C ILE A 276 13.46 -1.58 -1.87
N VAL A 277 13.36 -0.36 -2.38
CA VAL A 277 14.41 0.69 -2.32
C VAL A 277 13.79 2.01 -1.90
N ASP A 278 14.43 2.78 -1.01
CA ASP A 278 13.91 4.09 -0.63
C ASP A 278 13.93 5.06 -1.84
N PRO A 279 12.95 5.98 -1.94
CA PRO A 279 12.99 7.04 -2.94
C PRO A 279 14.23 7.92 -2.82
N GLU A 280 14.58 8.62 -3.91
CA GLU A 280 15.63 9.63 -3.88
C GLU A 280 15.25 10.87 -3.05
N ASP A 281 16.26 11.62 -2.60
CA ASP A 281 16.09 12.80 -1.77
C ASP A 281 15.16 13.85 -2.39
N LEU A 282 15.25 14.07 -3.71
CA LEU A 282 14.38 15.04 -4.39
C LEU A 282 12.90 14.60 -4.38
N VAL A 283 12.65 13.30 -4.55
CA VAL A 283 11.30 12.73 -4.46
C VAL A 283 10.78 12.89 -3.04
N CYS A 284 11.63 12.57 -2.05
CA CYS A 284 11.29 12.71 -0.64
C CYS A 284 11.02 14.15 -0.21
N GLN A 285 11.83 15.10 -0.68
CA GLN A 285 11.59 16.53 -0.44
C GLN A 285 10.25 16.96 -1.03
N ALA A 286 9.92 16.54 -2.26
CA ALA A 286 8.65 16.87 -2.89
C ALA A 286 7.45 16.27 -2.12
N ILE A 287 7.57 15.03 -1.64
CA ILE A 287 6.57 14.38 -0.77
C ILE A 287 6.37 15.20 0.50
N VAL A 288 7.44 15.48 1.25
CA VAL A 288 7.37 16.16 2.55
C VAL A 288 6.89 17.60 2.39
N GLN A 289 7.27 18.31 1.32
CA GLN A 289 6.80 19.66 1.04
C GLN A 289 5.29 19.70 0.75
N SER A 290 4.80 18.72 -0.01
CA SER A 290 3.38 18.64 -0.35
C SER A 290 2.54 18.12 0.82
N TYR A 291 3.11 17.20 1.60
CA TYR A 291 2.43 16.42 2.63
C TYR A 291 3.41 15.98 3.73
N PRO A 292 3.75 16.84 4.71
CA PRO A 292 4.79 16.54 5.71
C PRO A 292 4.60 15.21 6.44
N ALA A 293 3.34 14.86 6.75
CA ALA A 293 3.00 13.61 7.43
C ALA A 293 3.31 12.34 6.62
N LEU A 294 3.68 12.45 5.35
CA LEU A 294 4.14 11.32 4.52
C LEU A 294 5.64 11.06 4.56
N GLY A 295 6.39 11.78 5.39
CA GLY A 295 7.83 11.55 5.53
C GLY A 295 8.22 10.10 5.81
N TRP A 296 7.33 9.32 6.44
CA TRP A 296 7.56 7.88 6.68
C TRP A 296 7.72 7.05 5.40
N TYR A 297 7.07 7.44 4.29
CA TYR A 297 7.17 6.70 3.02
C TYR A 297 8.62 6.64 2.51
N CYS A 298 9.41 7.67 2.82
CA CYS A 298 10.81 7.78 2.43
C CYS A 298 11.75 6.77 3.09
N THR A 299 11.29 6.07 4.13
CA THR A 299 12.14 5.18 4.92
C THR A 299 11.50 3.81 5.11
N LEU A 300 10.47 3.48 4.32
CA LEU A 300 9.75 2.20 4.37
C LEU A 300 10.52 1.03 3.77
N SER A 301 11.48 1.30 2.89
CA SER A 301 12.02 0.23 2.07
C SER A 301 13.01 -0.65 2.81
N VAL A 302 13.23 -1.86 2.30
CA VAL A 302 14.20 -2.82 2.86
C VAL A 302 15.64 -2.53 2.44
N LEU A 303 15.85 -1.80 1.34
CA LEU A 303 17.12 -1.18 0.97
C LEU A 303 17.03 0.33 1.17
N ASP A 304 18.14 0.97 1.52
CA ASP A 304 18.23 2.43 1.55
C ASP A 304 18.31 3.01 0.12
N LYS A 305 18.37 4.34 0.03
CA LYS A 305 18.43 5.07 -1.24
C LYS A 305 19.74 4.85 -2.03
N GLN A 306 20.79 4.29 -1.41
CA GLN A 306 22.02 3.84 -2.06
C GLN A 306 21.97 2.37 -2.50
N GLY A 307 20.87 1.66 -2.20
CA GLY A 307 20.72 0.24 -2.45
C GLY A 307 21.39 -0.65 -1.39
N ALA A 308 21.86 -0.09 -0.28
CA ALA A 308 22.44 -0.87 0.80
C ALA A 308 21.35 -1.56 1.63
N PRO A 309 21.55 -2.83 2.05
CA PRO A 309 20.56 -3.55 2.85
C PRO A 309 20.34 -2.95 4.24
N LYS A 310 19.07 -2.73 4.60
CA LYS A 310 18.65 -2.43 5.98
C LYS A 310 18.39 -3.70 6.78
N ALA A 311 18.20 -3.56 8.09
CA ALA A 311 17.90 -4.71 8.96
C ALA A 311 16.67 -5.53 8.51
N ALA A 312 15.65 -4.90 7.92
CA ALA A 312 14.47 -5.58 7.41
C ALA A 312 14.75 -6.48 6.19
N TYR A 313 15.76 -6.16 5.37
CA TYR A 313 16.18 -6.99 4.24
C TYR A 313 16.56 -8.40 4.69
N SER A 314 17.37 -8.49 5.75
CA SER A 314 17.80 -9.78 6.31
C SER A 314 16.62 -10.57 6.89
N ALA A 315 15.67 -9.90 7.54
CA ALA A 315 14.48 -10.56 8.09
C ALA A 315 13.56 -11.09 6.98
N MET A 316 13.32 -10.31 5.92
CA MET A 316 12.55 -10.76 4.75
C MET A 316 13.24 -11.92 4.02
N LYS A 317 14.58 -11.85 3.83
CA LYS A 317 15.37 -12.95 3.26
C LYS A 317 15.24 -14.24 4.09
N THR A 318 15.27 -14.13 5.41
CA THR A 318 15.08 -15.26 6.33
C THR A 318 13.66 -15.83 6.23
N TRP A 319 12.63 -14.97 6.19
CA TRP A 319 11.25 -15.40 6.00
C TRP A 319 11.08 -16.17 4.69
N ARG A 320 11.58 -15.61 3.58
CA ARG A 320 11.51 -16.24 2.27
C ARG A 320 12.22 -17.60 2.22
N GLY A 321 13.40 -17.70 2.85
CA GLY A 321 14.20 -18.92 2.86
C GLY A 321 13.59 -20.08 3.66
N GLY A 322 12.47 -19.87 4.36
CA GLY A 322 11.80 -20.92 5.15
C GLY A 322 12.58 -21.40 6.38
N ALA A 323 13.76 -20.83 6.65
CA ALA A 323 14.54 -21.14 7.83
C ALA A 323 13.72 -20.75 9.06
N GLY A 324 13.31 -21.73 9.86
CA GLY A 324 12.63 -21.50 11.13
C GLY A 324 13.45 -20.53 11.97
N SER A 325 12.96 -19.31 12.14
CA SER A 325 13.58 -18.40 13.09
C SER A 325 13.16 -18.83 14.50
N PRO A 326 14.06 -18.71 15.49
CA PRO A 326 13.70 -18.93 16.89
C PRO A 326 12.53 -18.00 17.27
N PRO A 327 11.68 -18.38 18.24
CA PRO A 327 10.69 -17.47 18.78
C PRO A 327 11.36 -16.16 19.23
N PRO A 328 10.68 -15.01 19.11
CA PRO A 328 11.24 -13.71 19.48
C PRO A 328 11.76 -13.79 20.93
N GLY A 329 13.04 -13.48 21.11
CA GLY A 329 13.68 -13.44 22.42
C GLY A 329 12.94 -12.48 23.35
N LYS A 330 12.88 -12.79 24.64
CA LYS A 330 12.30 -11.91 25.66
C LYS A 330 12.98 -10.54 25.58
N ARG A 331 12.16 -9.48 25.52
CA ARG A 331 12.57 -8.07 25.49
C ARG A 331 13.37 -7.71 26.76
N PRO A 332 14.38 -6.81 26.69
CA PRO A 332 14.75 -5.97 27.84
C PRO A 332 13.55 -5.11 28.25
N PRO A 333 13.35 -4.82 29.55
CA PRO A 333 12.25 -3.95 29.98
C PRO A 333 12.40 -2.55 29.36
N PRO A 334 11.28 -1.92 28.93
CA PRO A 334 11.31 -0.55 28.43
C PRO A 334 11.74 0.41 29.54
N SER A 335 12.53 1.43 29.19
CA SER A 335 12.77 2.59 30.04
C SER A 335 11.47 3.41 30.19
N GLU A 336 11.19 3.90 31.40
CA GLU A 336 10.01 4.75 31.65
C GLU A 336 9.99 5.96 30.70
N PRO A 337 8.83 6.26 30.08
CA PRO A 337 8.68 7.46 29.28
C PRO A 337 8.63 8.72 30.18
N PRO A 338 9.16 9.85 29.72
CA PRO A 338 9.09 11.12 30.44
C PRO A 338 7.63 11.61 30.57
N PRO A 339 7.31 12.41 31.61
CA PRO A 339 5.97 12.95 31.82
C PRO A 339 5.57 13.91 30.70
N ILE A 340 4.31 13.82 30.26
CA ILE A 340 3.72 14.63 29.20
C ILE A 340 3.10 15.89 29.81
N GLU A 341 3.51 17.08 29.36
CA GLU A 341 2.88 18.36 29.70
C GLU A 341 1.67 18.66 28.78
N PRO A 342 0.66 19.39 29.27
CA PRO A 342 -0.54 19.69 28.49
C PRO A 342 -0.26 20.68 27.34
N PRO A 343 -0.89 20.51 26.17
CA PRO A 343 -0.59 21.30 24.98
C PRO A 343 -1.15 22.73 25.04
N GLU A 344 -0.36 23.66 24.52
CA GLU A 344 -0.70 25.08 24.32
C GLU A 344 -1.50 25.26 23.02
N VAL A 345 -2.52 26.13 23.04
CA VAL A 345 -3.44 26.34 21.91
C VAL A 345 -2.83 27.29 20.88
N LEU A 346 -2.59 26.79 19.66
CA LEU A 346 -2.03 27.58 18.55
C LEU A 346 -3.10 28.19 17.62
N PRO A 347 -2.80 29.33 16.97
CA PRO A 347 -3.70 30.02 16.03
C PRO A 347 -3.82 29.33 14.66
N PRO A 348 -4.83 29.69 13.85
CA PRO A 348 -5.12 29.06 12.55
C PRO A 348 -4.09 29.40 11.45
N VAL A 349 -3.89 28.45 10.54
CA VAL A 349 -2.94 28.50 9.42
C VAL A 349 -3.62 29.04 8.14
N PRO A 350 -2.95 29.90 7.35
CA PRO A 350 -3.50 30.44 6.10
C PRO A 350 -3.38 29.46 4.91
N GLU A 351 -4.31 29.59 3.96
CA GLU A 351 -4.38 28.80 2.72
C GLU A 351 -3.24 29.13 1.74
N ALA A 352 -2.62 28.10 1.15
CA ALA A 352 -1.55 28.24 0.16
C ALA A 352 -2.09 28.25 -1.29
N GLY A 353 -1.64 29.24 -2.07
CA GLY A 353 -1.98 29.43 -3.48
C GLY A 353 -1.23 28.52 -4.46
N ALA A 354 -1.81 28.37 -5.65
CA ALA A 354 -1.44 27.39 -6.66
C ALA A 354 -0.24 27.80 -7.54
N GLY A 355 0.60 26.81 -7.85
CA GLY A 355 1.34 26.72 -9.11
C GLY A 355 2.80 26.34 -8.96
N HIS A 356 3.17 25.08 -9.26
CA HIS A 356 4.45 24.62 -9.84
C HIS A 356 4.22 23.24 -10.51
N SER A 357 4.85 23.01 -11.66
CA SER A 357 4.71 21.83 -12.53
C SER A 357 5.33 20.58 -11.88
N MET A 358 4.52 19.52 -11.77
CA MET A 358 4.76 18.31 -10.99
C MET A 358 5.57 17.25 -11.76
N LEU A 359 6.69 16.83 -11.20
CA LEU A 359 7.35 15.56 -11.49
C LEU A 359 6.86 14.54 -10.44
N THR A 360 6.04 13.59 -10.90
CA THR A 360 5.70 12.28 -10.30
C THR A 360 5.50 12.21 -8.77
N LEU A 361 4.29 12.54 -8.34
CA LEU A 361 3.79 12.33 -6.97
C LEU A 361 2.45 11.59 -7.02
N ALA A 362 2.50 10.27 -7.18
CA ALA A 362 1.38 9.36 -6.98
C ALA A 362 1.80 8.33 -5.93
N LEU A 363 1.41 8.57 -4.66
CA LEU A 363 1.31 7.61 -3.52
C LEU A 363 1.27 8.40 -2.20
N VAL A 364 0.08 8.87 -1.75
CA VAL A 364 -0.03 9.86 -0.64
C VAL A 364 -1.10 9.53 0.42
N ALA A 365 -1.81 8.43 0.33
CA ALA A 365 -3.11 8.38 0.99
C ALA A 365 -3.23 7.84 2.41
N VAL A 366 -2.30 7.01 2.87
CA VAL A 366 -2.43 6.41 4.22
C VAL A 366 -2.14 7.44 5.32
N ALA A 367 -1.39 8.50 5.02
CA ALA A 367 -0.88 9.40 6.06
C ALA A 367 -1.76 10.61 6.38
N LEU A 368 -2.72 10.97 5.51
CA LEU A 368 -3.67 12.04 5.81
C LEU A 368 -4.56 11.70 7.02
N TYR A 369 -4.62 10.43 7.40
CA TYR A 369 -5.32 9.99 8.61
C TYR A 369 -4.44 10.04 9.87
N ALA A 370 -3.13 9.75 9.76
CA ALA A 370 -2.20 9.82 10.89
C ALA A 370 -1.87 11.27 11.30
N ALA A 371 -1.85 12.21 10.35
CA ALA A 371 -1.47 13.62 10.60
C ALA A 371 -2.44 14.38 11.51
N THR A 372 -3.73 14.01 11.51
CA THR A 372 -4.76 14.74 12.27
C THR A 372 -4.83 14.39 13.76
N ARG A 373 -3.98 13.48 14.25
CA ARG A 373 -4.10 12.89 15.61
C ARG A 373 -2.89 12.98 16.53
N TRP A 374 -1.82 13.64 16.12
CA TRP A 374 -0.71 13.96 17.01
C TRP A 374 -0.77 15.41 17.49
N ARG A 375 -1.99 15.88 17.78
CA ARG A 375 -2.30 17.14 18.46
C ARG A 375 -3.10 16.86 19.71
#